data_AF-Q6MKP7-F1
#
_entry.id   AF-Q6MKP7-F1
#
_cell.length_a   1.000
_cell.length_b   1.000
_cell.length_c   1.000
_cell.angle_alpha   90.00
_cell.angle_beta   90.00
_cell.angle_gamma   90.00
#
_symmetry.space_group_name_H-M   'P 1'
#
loop_
_entity.id
_entity.type
_entity.pdbx_description
1 polymer ?
#
loop_
_entity_poly.entity_id
_entity_poly.type
_entity_poly.pdbx_seq_one_letter_code
_entity_poly.pdbx_strand_id
1 'polypeptide(L)'
;MNTSEKTPVSFEPTPNPATMKFLLHKKVTDQGFDCPTVQEAERSPLAAKIFGFPWTSSVYVGPDFITVTKQDWVDWELLAHPLSGLIQEHLDRDEPVVVTFVEAEEDNENDSPMVRNIKSVLNREIRPVVALDGGDIVFHKYENNVLYIHMKGACSGCPSSTVTLKEGIEVRMKELFPEIVEVVSV
;
A
#
# COMPACT_ATOMS: atom_id res chain seq x y z
N MET A 1 -30.87 -16.19 -9.29
CA MET A 1 -29.50 -16.47 -8.83
C MET A 1 -28.62 -15.40 -9.45
N ASN A 2 -28.31 -14.33 -8.71
CA ASN A 2 -27.44 -13.26 -9.22
C ASN A 2 -26.00 -13.78 -9.16
N THR A 3 -25.51 -14.33 -10.25
CA THR A 3 -24.07 -14.39 -10.52
C THR A 3 -23.60 -12.95 -10.71
N SER A 4 -23.20 -12.30 -9.61
CA SER A 4 -22.34 -11.12 -9.70
C SER A 4 -21.14 -11.54 -10.55
N GLU A 5 -20.93 -10.90 -11.69
CA GLU A 5 -19.73 -11.07 -12.50
C GLU A 5 -18.52 -10.70 -11.64
N LYS A 6 -17.89 -11.69 -11.01
CA LYS A 6 -16.64 -11.49 -10.28
C LYS A 6 -15.56 -11.21 -11.32
N THR A 7 -15.11 -9.96 -11.42
CA THR A 7 -13.98 -9.61 -12.26
C THR A 7 -12.76 -10.38 -11.78
N PRO A 8 -12.08 -11.15 -12.66
CA PRO A 8 -10.95 -11.96 -12.23
C PRO A 8 -9.80 -11.10 -11.75
N VAL A 9 -8.99 -11.62 -10.84
CA VAL A 9 -7.77 -10.98 -10.36
C VAL A 9 -6.82 -10.80 -11.54
N SER A 10 -6.42 -9.55 -11.80
CA SER A 10 -5.42 -9.18 -12.79
C SER A 10 -4.17 -8.65 -12.08
N PHE A 11 -3.10 -8.43 -12.83
CA PHE A 11 -1.87 -7.85 -12.29
C PHE A 11 -1.26 -6.84 -13.26
N GLU A 12 -0.57 -5.86 -12.71
CA GLU A 12 0.09 -4.78 -13.43
C GLU A 12 1.47 -4.46 -12.82
N PRO A 13 2.47 -4.14 -13.65
CA PRO A 13 3.78 -3.77 -13.17
C PRO A 13 3.72 -2.45 -12.39
N THR A 14 4.58 -2.29 -11.41
CA THR A 14 4.77 -1.01 -10.70
C THR A 14 6.06 -0.33 -11.16
N PRO A 15 6.27 0.96 -10.85
CA PRO A 15 7.57 1.61 -11.07
C PRO A 15 8.75 0.91 -10.37
N ASN A 16 8.48 0.08 -9.35
CA ASN A 16 9.46 -0.77 -8.70
C ASN A 16 9.49 -2.17 -9.37
N PRO A 17 10.56 -2.55 -10.09
CA PRO A 17 10.61 -3.81 -10.83
C PRO A 17 10.60 -5.07 -9.92
N ALA A 18 10.94 -4.92 -8.64
CA ALA A 18 10.82 -6.00 -7.66
C ALA A 18 9.37 -6.20 -7.19
N THR A 19 8.46 -5.25 -7.48
CA THR A 19 7.10 -5.25 -6.95
C THR A 19 6.06 -5.35 -8.06
N MET A 20 5.14 -6.30 -7.91
CA MET A 20 3.98 -6.47 -8.79
C MET A 20 2.70 -6.15 -8.04
N LYS A 21 1.76 -5.47 -8.71
CA LYS A 21 0.45 -5.14 -8.16
C LYS A 21 -0.61 -6.10 -8.70
N PHE A 22 -1.41 -6.64 -7.80
CA PHE A 22 -2.51 -7.55 -8.08
C PHE A 22 -3.83 -6.88 -7.73
N LEU A 23 -4.69 -6.68 -8.73
CA LEU A 23 -5.97 -6.01 -8.59
C LEU A 23 -7.03 -7.03 -8.17
N LEU A 24 -7.64 -6.84 -7.01
CA LEU A 24 -8.64 -7.77 -6.46
C LEU A 24 -10.05 -7.48 -6.99
N HIS A 25 -10.28 -6.27 -7.50
CA HIS A 25 -11.60 -5.78 -7.96
C HIS A 25 -12.71 -5.88 -6.90
N LYS A 26 -12.32 -6.02 -5.63
CA LYS A 26 -13.18 -6.11 -4.45
C LYS A 26 -12.47 -5.39 -3.33
N LYS A 27 -13.19 -4.50 -2.64
CA LYS A 27 -12.65 -3.83 -1.45
C LYS A 27 -12.48 -4.85 -0.32
N VAL A 28 -11.26 -4.99 0.20
CA VAL A 28 -10.86 -5.92 1.26
C VAL A 28 -10.44 -5.22 2.56
N THR A 29 -10.06 -3.94 2.51
CA THR A 29 -9.76 -3.13 3.69
C THR A 29 -10.07 -1.65 3.44
N ASP A 30 -10.25 -0.87 4.50
CA ASP A 30 -10.37 0.59 4.44
C ASP A 30 -9.01 1.28 4.43
N GLN A 31 -8.06 0.75 5.20
CA GLN A 31 -6.69 1.23 5.28
C GLN A 31 -5.75 0.07 4.99
N GLY A 32 -4.79 0.32 4.09
CA GLY A 32 -3.81 -0.68 3.77
C GLY A 32 -2.70 -0.77 4.81
N PHE A 33 -2.02 -1.91 4.81
CA PHE A 33 -0.97 -2.20 5.77
C PHE A 33 0.14 -3.02 5.11
N ASP A 34 1.38 -2.74 5.53
CA ASP A 34 2.52 -3.56 5.16
C ASP A 34 2.56 -4.83 6.02
N CYS A 35 3.07 -5.87 5.38
CA CYS A 35 3.51 -7.11 5.98
C CYS A 35 4.97 -7.29 5.49
N PRO A 36 5.97 -6.74 6.20
CA PRO A 36 7.38 -6.99 5.90
C PRO A 36 7.87 -8.32 6.49
N THR A 37 7.13 -8.90 7.43
CA THR A 37 7.48 -10.15 8.11
C THR A 37 6.33 -11.16 8.08
N VAL A 38 6.66 -12.44 8.26
CA VAL A 38 5.67 -13.52 8.34
C VAL A 38 4.68 -13.27 9.48
N GLN A 39 5.15 -12.77 10.62
CA GLN A 39 4.33 -12.47 11.79
C GLN A 39 3.32 -11.37 11.49
N GLU A 40 3.73 -10.30 10.80
CA GLU A 40 2.82 -9.23 10.40
C GLU A 40 1.83 -9.68 9.32
N ALA A 41 2.23 -10.64 8.48
CA ALA A 41 1.37 -11.25 7.48
C ALA A 41 0.24 -12.10 8.09
N GLU A 42 0.35 -12.59 9.33
CA GLU A 42 -0.72 -13.37 9.99
C GLU A 42 -2.04 -12.59 10.12
N ARG A 43 -1.97 -11.25 10.03
CA ARG A 43 -3.13 -10.35 10.01
C ARG A 43 -4.00 -10.53 8.76
N SER A 44 -3.46 -11.18 7.72
CA SER A 44 -4.14 -11.49 6.47
C SER A 44 -3.84 -12.95 6.06
N PRO A 45 -4.84 -13.84 6.04
CA PRO A 45 -4.60 -15.23 5.61
C PRO A 45 -4.08 -15.30 4.17
N LEU A 46 -4.48 -14.36 3.32
CA LEU A 46 -3.94 -14.20 1.98
C LEU A 46 -2.46 -13.79 2.03
N ALA A 47 -2.09 -12.75 2.78
CA ALA A 47 -0.69 -12.33 2.90
C ALA A 47 0.18 -13.44 3.49
N ALA A 48 -0.31 -14.17 4.50
CA ALA A 48 0.39 -15.31 5.09
C ALA A 48 0.61 -16.46 4.08
N LYS A 49 -0.38 -16.75 3.23
CA LYS A 49 -0.23 -17.73 2.14
C LYS A 49 0.86 -17.30 1.15
N ILE A 50 0.89 -16.02 0.78
CA ILE A 50 1.90 -15.47 -0.12
C ILE A 50 3.28 -15.52 0.54
N PHE A 51 3.41 -15.10 1.80
CA PHE A 51 4.66 -15.20 2.57
C PHE A 51 5.18 -16.62 2.78
N GLY A 52 4.32 -17.63 2.62
CA GLY A 52 4.74 -19.04 2.60
C GLY A 52 5.71 -19.36 1.45
N PHE A 53 5.78 -18.52 0.42
CA PHE A 53 6.76 -18.67 -0.64
C PHE A 53 8.13 -18.08 -0.25
N PRO A 54 9.24 -18.85 -0.37
CA PRO A 54 10.58 -18.38 0.02
C PRO A 54 11.09 -17.16 -0.74
N TRP A 55 10.50 -16.86 -1.89
CA TRP A 55 10.87 -15.71 -2.72
C TRP A 55 10.11 -14.44 -2.37
N THR A 56 9.12 -14.48 -1.48
CA THR A 56 8.40 -13.29 -1.05
C THR A 56 9.25 -12.49 -0.06
N SER A 57 9.52 -11.23 -0.40
CA SER A 57 10.25 -10.30 0.46
C SER A 57 9.30 -9.49 1.35
N SER A 58 8.23 -8.95 0.76
CA SER A 58 7.20 -8.22 1.48
C SER A 58 5.87 -8.31 0.74
N VAL A 59 4.78 -8.11 1.49
CA VAL A 59 3.42 -8.03 0.96
C VAL A 59 2.78 -6.77 1.55
N TYR A 60 2.11 -6.00 0.71
CA TYR A 60 1.28 -4.89 1.15
C TYR A 60 -0.16 -5.14 0.72
N VAL A 61 -1.08 -5.06 1.69
CA VAL A 61 -2.50 -5.24 1.45
C VAL A 61 -3.14 -3.85 1.36
N GLY A 62 -3.52 -3.45 0.16
CA GLY A 62 -4.25 -2.21 -0.11
C GLY A 62 -5.78 -2.41 -0.08
N PRO A 63 -6.55 -1.33 -0.28
CA PRO A 63 -8.01 -1.37 -0.18
C PRO A 63 -8.66 -2.37 -1.13
N ASP A 64 -8.20 -2.46 -2.38
CA ASP A 64 -8.74 -3.30 -3.45
C ASP A 64 -7.64 -3.95 -4.31
N PHE A 65 -6.39 -3.89 -3.84
CA PHE A 65 -5.22 -4.47 -4.48
C PHE A 65 -4.25 -5.02 -3.44
N ILE A 66 -3.34 -5.89 -3.88
CA ILE A 66 -2.18 -6.33 -3.10
C ILE A 66 -0.93 -6.06 -3.91
N THR A 67 0.11 -5.54 -3.28
CA THR A 67 1.45 -5.55 -3.87
C THR A 67 2.31 -6.59 -3.21
N VAL A 68 3.07 -7.32 -4.02
CA VAL A 68 4.02 -8.34 -3.56
C VAL A 68 5.38 -7.94 -4.08
N THR A 69 6.37 -7.89 -3.20
CA THR A 69 7.77 -7.66 -3.55
C THR A 69 8.51 -8.99 -3.51
N LYS A 70 9.21 -9.33 -4.60
CA LYS A 70 9.97 -10.56 -4.73
C LYS A 70 11.45 -10.37 -4.38
N GLN A 71 12.13 -11.46 -4.04
CA GLN A 71 13.60 -11.52 -3.97
C GLN A 71 14.21 -11.41 -5.38
N ASP A 72 15.48 -11.02 -5.47
CA ASP A 72 16.14 -10.73 -6.76
C ASP A 72 16.40 -11.96 -7.65
N TRP A 73 16.34 -13.18 -7.09
CA TRP A 73 16.67 -14.42 -7.79
C TRP A 73 15.49 -15.08 -8.54
N VAL A 74 14.31 -14.47 -8.51
CA VAL A 74 13.11 -14.91 -9.24
C VAL A 74 12.63 -13.84 -10.22
N ASP A 75 11.83 -14.23 -11.22
CA ASP A 75 11.26 -13.32 -12.21
C ASP A 75 9.71 -13.28 -12.16
N TRP A 76 9.14 -12.10 -12.33
CA TRP A 76 7.69 -11.90 -12.38
C TRP A 76 7.03 -12.59 -13.58
N GLU A 77 7.74 -12.78 -14.68
CA GLU A 77 7.23 -13.51 -15.85
C GLU A 77 6.74 -14.92 -15.50
N LEU A 78 7.37 -15.56 -14.51
CA LEU A 78 7.01 -16.90 -14.05
C LEU A 78 6.07 -16.89 -12.85
N LEU A 79 6.09 -15.82 -12.04
CA LEU A 79 5.36 -15.77 -10.77
C LEU A 79 3.98 -15.12 -10.88
N ALA A 80 3.80 -14.14 -11.77
CA ALA A 80 2.61 -13.29 -11.75
C ALA A 80 1.31 -14.07 -12.04
N HIS A 81 1.30 -14.91 -13.08
CA HIS A 81 0.10 -15.68 -13.43
C HIS A 81 -0.26 -16.78 -12.41
N PRO A 82 0.69 -17.60 -11.92
CA PRO A 82 0.39 -18.53 -10.83
C PRO A 82 -0.09 -17.83 -9.55
N LEU A 83 0.53 -16.70 -9.19
CA LEU A 83 0.15 -15.96 -8.00
C LEU A 83 -1.25 -15.33 -8.13
N SER A 84 -1.61 -14.79 -9.31
CA SER A 84 -2.96 -14.27 -9.53
C SER A 84 -4.02 -15.37 -9.41
N GLY A 85 -3.72 -16.59 -9.87
CA GLY A 85 -4.58 -17.75 -9.68
C GLY A 85 -4.79 -18.12 -8.20
N LEU A 86 -3.73 -18.10 -7.39
CA LEU A 86 -3.81 -18.35 -5.95
C LEU A 86 -4.65 -17.29 -5.23
N ILE A 87 -4.47 -16.01 -5.60
CA ILE A 87 -5.25 -14.90 -5.04
C ILE A 87 -6.72 -15.06 -5.44
N GLN A 88 -7.00 -15.36 -6.71
CA GLN A 88 -8.36 -15.60 -7.21
C GLN A 88 -9.03 -16.74 -6.44
N GLU A 89 -8.35 -17.87 -6.26
CA GLU A 89 -8.87 -19.01 -5.52
C GLU A 89 -9.22 -18.65 -4.07
N HIS A 90 -8.37 -17.87 -3.40
CA HIS A 90 -8.64 -17.39 -2.05
C HIS A 90 -9.90 -16.51 -1.98
N LEU A 91 -10.08 -15.60 -2.94
CA LEU A 91 -11.27 -14.74 -3.02
C LEU A 91 -12.55 -15.52 -3.37
N ASP A 92 -12.44 -16.57 -4.18
CA ASP A 92 -13.58 -17.41 -4.57
C ASP A 92 -14.08 -18.31 -3.44
N ARG A 93 -13.21 -18.65 -2.50
CA ARG A 93 -13.56 -19.36 -1.27
C ARG A 93 -14.22 -18.48 -0.22
N ASP A 94 -14.37 -17.17 -0.49
CA ASP A 94 -14.84 -16.14 0.46
C ASP A 94 -14.11 -16.21 1.81
N GLU A 95 -12.84 -16.62 1.79
CA GLU A 95 -11.97 -16.58 2.95
C GLU A 95 -11.70 -15.09 3.30
N PRO A 96 -11.65 -14.74 4.60
CA PRO A 96 -11.38 -13.36 5.00
C PRO A 96 -9.97 -12.98 4.55
N VAL A 97 -9.86 -11.90 3.77
CA VAL A 97 -8.57 -11.37 3.31
C VAL A 97 -7.84 -10.67 4.46
N VAL A 98 -8.55 -10.14 5.45
CA VAL A 98 -8.00 -9.48 6.63
C VAL A 98 -8.70 -10.03 7.87
N VAL A 99 -7.94 -10.45 8.88
CA VAL A 99 -8.46 -10.94 10.17
C VAL A 99 -8.48 -9.82 11.21
N THR A 100 -7.54 -8.87 11.12
CA THR A 100 -7.42 -7.76 12.07
C THR A 100 -7.51 -6.44 11.34
N PHE A 101 -8.63 -5.74 11.49
CA PHE A 101 -8.79 -4.36 11.05
C PHE A 101 -7.76 -3.51 11.80
N VAL A 102 -6.87 -2.84 11.07
CA VAL A 102 -6.12 -1.72 11.65
C VAL A 102 -7.14 -0.61 11.80
N GLU A 103 -7.35 -0.17 13.04
CA GLU A 103 -8.09 1.06 13.31
C GLU A 103 -7.51 2.15 12.42
N ALA A 104 -8.40 2.91 11.79
CA ALA A 104 -8.00 4.10 11.06
C ALA A 104 -7.07 4.93 11.97
N GLU A 105 -6.07 5.60 11.40
CA GLU A 105 -5.51 6.76 12.09
C GLU A 105 -6.63 7.80 12.19
N GLU A 106 -7.54 7.62 13.16
CA GLU A 106 -8.60 8.56 13.47
C GLU A 106 -7.94 9.87 13.88
N ASP A 107 -8.60 10.97 13.53
CA ASP A 107 -8.25 12.30 14.02
C ASP A 107 -8.08 12.19 15.54
N ASN A 108 -6.84 12.36 16.01
CA ASN A 108 -6.61 12.37 17.44
C ASN A 108 -7.28 13.64 17.96
N GLU A 109 -7.99 13.58 19.09
CA GLU A 109 -8.62 14.80 19.66
C GLU A 109 -7.56 15.90 19.90
N ASN A 110 -6.32 15.49 20.11
CA ASN A 110 -5.16 16.36 20.31
C ASN A 110 -4.51 16.88 19.01
N ASP A 111 -4.95 16.43 17.83
CA ASP A 111 -4.38 16.90 16.57
C ASP A 111 -4.67 18.39 16.37
N SER A 112 -3.64 19.15 16.00
CA SER A 112 -3.82 20.55 15.63
C SER A 112 -4.65 20.66 14.35
N PRO A 113 -5.35 21.80 14.11
CA PRO A 113 -6.07 22.02 12.85
C PRO A 113 -5.19 21.80 11.61
N MET A 114 -3.90 22.13 11.72
CA MET A 114 -2.92 21.88 10.66
C MET A 114 -2.71 20.40 10.39
N VAL A 115 -2.51 19.59 11.44
CA VAL A 115 -2.33 18.13 11.30
C VAL A 115 -3.56 17.48 10.66
N ARG A 116 -4.77 17.88 11.08
CA ARG A 116 -6.02 17.36 10.49
C ARG A 116 -6.13 17.70 9.00
N ASN A 117 -5.78 18.93 8.62
CA ASN A 117 -5.78 19.33 7.22
C ASN A 117 -4.74 18.55 6.40
N ILE A 118 -3.53 18.36 6.92
CA ILE A 118 -2.48 17.54 6.29
C ILE A 118 -3.00 16.10 6.08
N LYS A 119 -3.54 15.46 7.13
CA LYS A 119 -4.10 14.10 7.04
C LYS A 119 -5.22 14.02 6.00
N SER A 120 -6.10 15.01 5.95
CA SER A 120 -7.19 15.10 4.97
C SER A 120 -6.67 15.18 3.54
N VAL A 121 -5.67 16.02 3.27
CA VAL A 121 -5.05 16.13 1.93
C VAL A 121 -4.32 14.85 1.56
N LEU A 122 -3.55 14.25 2.48
CA LEU A 122 -2.90 12.96 2.25
C LEU A 122 -3.92 11.91 1.83
N ASN A 123 -5.04 11.80 2.55
CA ASN A 123 -6.08 10.82 2.27
C ASN A 123 -6.84 11.06 0.97
N ARG A 124 -7.12 12.32 0.63
CA ARG A 124 -8.02 12.66 -0.49
C ARG A 124 -7.31 12.90 -1.82
N GLU A 125 -6.04 13.32 -1.78
CA GLU A 125 -5.30 13.71 -2.99
C GLU A 125 -4.06 12.85 -3.22
N ILE A 126 -3.27 12.59 -2.18
CA ILE A 126 -1.96 11.94 -2.34
C ILE A 126 -2.09 10.42 -2.41
N ARG A 127 -2.71 9.80 -1.40
CA ARG A 127 -2.86 8.34 -1.30
C ARG A 127 -3.52 7.72 -2.54
N PRO A 128 -4.57 8.31 -3.16
CA PRO A 128 -5.13 7.76 -4.40
C PRO A 128 -4.13 7.67 -5.54
N VAL A 129 -3.23 8.65 -5.68
CA VAL A 129 -2.21 8.66 -6.73
C VAL A 129 -1.15 7.61 -6.44
N VAL A 130 -0.68 7.51 -5.19
CA VAL A 130 0.32 6.51 -4.79
C VAL A 130 -0.22 5.08 -4.92
N ALA A 131 -1.51 4.88 -4.63
CA ALA A 131 -2.17 3.59 -4.80
C ALA A 131 -2.18 3.11 -6.26
N LEU A 132 -2.19 4.03 -7.24
CA LEU A 132 -2.04 3.65 -8.65
C LEU A 132 -0.70 2.96 -8.89
N ASP A 133 0.37 3.45 -8.27
CA ASP A 133 1.71 2.86 -8.32
C ASP A 133 1.90 1.65 -7.40
N GLY A 134 0.86 1.24 -6.66
CA GLY A 134 0.89 0.07 -5.78
C GLY A 134 1.51 0.30 -4.41
N GLY A 135 1.64 1.57 -3.99
CA GLY A 135 2.07 1.93 -2.65
C GLY A 135 0.97 2.57 -1.80
N ASP A 136 1.37 3.06 -0.64
CA ASP A 136 0.57 3.94 0.20
C ASP A 136 1.46 4.87 1.02
N ILE A 137 0.86 5.90 1.61
CA ILE A 137 1.55 6.87 2.45
C ILE A 137 0.76 7.08 3.73
N VAL A 138 1.48 7.03 4.84
CA VAL A 138 0.91 7.23 6.17
C VAL A 138 1.55 8.42 6.84
N PHE A 139 0.74 9.25 7.49
CA PHE A 139 1.23 10.39 8.26
C PHE A 139 2.03 9.88 9.46
N HIS A 140 3.26 10.37 9.65
CA HIS A 140 4.03 10.04 10.85
C HIS A 140 3.89 11.13 11.91
N LYS A 141 4.30 12.36 11.56
CA LYS A 141 4.22 13.54 12.43
C LYS A 141 4.44 14.81 11.63
N TYR A 142 4.08 15.95 12.22
CA TYR A 142 4.40 17.28 11.70
C TYR A 142 5.00 18.12 12.83
N GLU A 143 6.24 18.55 12.66
CA GLU A 143 7.01 19.23 13.72
C GLU A 143 8.04 20.17 13.10
N ASN A 144 8.21 21.37 13.67
CA ASN A 144 9.17 22.38 13.18
C ASN A 144 9.01 22.65 11.68
N ASN A 145 7.77 22.70 11.20
CA ASN A 145 7.42 22.87 9.79
C ASN A 145 7.88 21.74 8.84
N VAL A 146 8.34 20.61 9.38
CA VAL A 146 8.73 19.43 8.62
C VAL A 146 7.64 18.37 8.74
N LEU A 147 7.16 17.88 7.59
CA LEU A 147 6.19 16.79 7.51
C LEU A 147 6.93 15.46 7.36
N TYR A 148 6.70 14.54 8.29
CA TYR A 148 7.24 13.19 8.26
C TYR A 148 6.16 12.22 7.81
N ILE A 149 6.50 11.35 6.88
CA ILE A 149 5.60 10.33 6.31
C ILE A 149 6.28 8.97 6.27
N HIS A 150 5.48 7.91 6.31
CA HIS A 150 5.91 6.54 6.02
C HIS A 150 5.45 6.18 4.60
N MET A 151 6.37 5.66 3.78
CA MET A 151 6.04 5.11 2.47
C MET A 151 5.90 3.59 2.55
N LYS A 152 4.81 3.06 1.98
CA LYS A 152 4.39 1.67 2.10
C LYS A 152 4.25 1.00 0.73
N GLY A 153 4.20 -0.32 0.70
CA GLY A 153 4.03 -1.10 -0.52
C GLY A 153 5.14 -0.88 -1.55
N ALA A 154 4.78 -0.74 -2.83
CA ALA A 154 5.75 -0.59 -3.92
C ALA A 154 6.68 0.63 -3.77
N CYS A 155 6.25 1.64 -3.02
CA CYS A 155 6.99 2.86 -2.77
C CYS A 155 8.04 2.74 -1.66
N SER A 156 8.03 1.63 -0.92
CA SER A 156 9.04 1.27 0.06
C SER A 156 10.20 0.51 -0.61
N GLY A 157 11.44 0.86 -0.27
CA GLY A 157 12.63 0.06 -0.61
C GLY A 157 13.30 0.27 -1.98
N CYS A 158 12.79 1.16 -2.86
CA CYS A 158 13.43 1.48 -4.14
C CYS A 158 13.94 2.94 -4.15
N PRO A 159 15.26 3.20 -4.12
CA PRO A 159 15.79 4.56 -4.03
C PRO A 159 15.31 5.50 -5.14
N SER A 160 15.16 5.01 -6.37
CA SER A 160 14.71 5.82 -7.50
C SER A 160 13.21 6.17 -7.40
N SER A 161 12.37 5.21 -7.01
CA SER A 161 10.92 5.43 -6.85
C SER A 161 10.60 6.29 -5.63
N THR A 162 11.38 6.14 -4.54
CA THR A 162 11.22 6.92 -3.32
C THR A 162 11.56 8.39 -3.54
N VAL A 163 12.63 8.71 -4.29
CA VAL A 163 13.05 10.12 -4.51
C VAL A 163 12.01 10.89 -5.34
N THR A 164 11.63 10.40 -6.52
CA THR A 164 10.70 11.13 -7.39
C THR A 164 9.31 11.29 -6.78
N LEU A 165 8.81 10.25 -6.11
CA LEU A 165 7.50 10.32 -5.48
C LEU A 165 7.52 11.28 -4.29
N LYS A 166 8.56 11.22 -3.45
CA LYS A 166 8.77 12.15 -2.34
C LYS A 166 8.82 13.60 -2.82
N GLU A 167 9.57 13.88 -3.88
CA GLU A 167 9.65 15.23 -4.48
C GLU A 167 8.28 15.71 -4.97
N GLY A 168 7.52 14.86 -5.65
CA GLY A 168 6.17 15.19 -6.12
C GLY A 168 5.20 15.51 -4.96
N ILE A 169 5.26 14.72 -3.88
CA ILE A 169 4.47 14.96 -2.66
C ILE A 169 4.90 16.25 -2.00
N GLU A 170 6.20 16.50 -1.89
CA GLU A 170 6.73 17.69 -1.26
C GLU A 170 6.28 18.96 -1.99
N VAL A 171 6.36 18.98 -3.32
CA VAL A 171 5.85 20.08 -4.14
C VAL A 171 4.36 20.29 -3.88
N ARG A 172 3.54 19.23 -3.97
CA ARG A 172 2.09 19.34 -3.79
C ARG A 172 1.71 19.79 -2.38
N MET A 173 2.38 19.27 -1.37
CA MET A 173 2.13 19.65 0.03
C MET A 173 2.54 21.11 0.28
N LYS A 174 3.63 21.60 -0.31
CA LYS A 174 4.04 23.01 -0.21
C LYS A 174 3.09 23.98 -0.93
N GLU A 175 2.48 23.56 -2.04
CA GLU A 175 1.45 24.37 -2.72
C GLU A 175 0.22 24.59 -1.83
N LEU A 176 -0.22 23.54 -1.13
CA LEU A 176 -1.40 23.56 -0.26
C LEU A 176 -1.10 24.13 1.13
N PHE A 177 0.12 23.92 1.60
CA PHE A 177 0.61 24.31 2.92
C PHE A 177 1.97 25.00 2.79
N PRO A 178 2.00 26.31 2.47
CA PRO A 178 3.24 27.06 2.26
C PRO A 178 4.19 27.11 3.46
N GLU A 179 3.68 26.79 4.65
CA GLU A 179 4.43 26.69 5.89
C GLU A 179 5.25 25.40 6.01
N ILE A 180 4.99 24.37 5.19
CA ILE A 180 5.83 23.16 5.15
C ILE A 180 7.16 23.51 4.49
N VAL A 181 8.28 23.33 5.19
CA VAL A 181 9.61 23.60 4.66
C VAL A 181 10.24 22.38 4.00
N GLU A 182 9.85 21.18 4.43
CA GLU A 182 10.41 19.91 3.96
C GLU A 182 9.43 18.75 4.24
N VAL A 183 9.44 17.75 3.35
CA VAL A 183 8.83 16.45 3.61
C VAL A 183 9.95 15.42 3.80
N VAL A 184 9.85 14.54 4.79
CA VAL A 184 10.83 13.49 5.07
C VAL A 184 10.12 12.13 5.10
N SER A 185 10.66 11.17 4.35
CA SER A 185 10.25 9.77 4.46
C SER A 185 11.08 9.11 5.55
N VAL A 186 10.43 8.44 6.50
CA VAL A 186 11.06 7.76 7.65
C VAL A 186 10.86 6.25 7.61
#